data_AF-A0A317SR28-F1
#
_entry.id   AF-A0A317SR28-F1
#
_cell.length_a   1.000
_cell.length_b   1.000
_cell.length_c   1.000
_cell.angle_alpha   90.00
_cell.angle_beta   90.00
_cell.angle_gamma   90.00
#
_symmetry.space_group_name_H-M   'P 1'
#
loop_
_entity.id
_entity.type
_entity.pdbx_description
1 polymer ?
#
loop_
_entity_poly.entity_id
_entity_poly.type
_entity_poly.pdbx_seq_one_letter_code
_entity_poly.pdbx_strand_id
1 'polypeptide(L)'
;MAVSHTRTYWQSHLQELCASKRIPSPTYEVYEHSGGSIPSPPSPDPGPSASPHSGQSWYSCVVSVAGREYETSYVYKAEENAKEKAAKKAYEALNATT
;
A
#
# COMPACT_ATOMS: atom_id res chain seq x y z
N MET A 1 -18.20 -16.54 -13.23
CA MET A 1 -17.79 -15.37 -12.44
C MET A 1 -16.50 -15.73 -11.72
N ALA A 2 -15.36 -15.20 -12.15
CA ALA A 2 -14.09 -15.48 -11.50
C ALA A 2 -14.06 -14.74 -10.17
N VAL A 3 -14.28 -15.46 -9.07
CA VAL A 3 -14.00 -14.95 -7.73
C VAL A 3 -12.49 -15.01 -7.58
N SER A 4 -11.81 -13.95 -8.01
CA SER A 4 -10.37 -13.79 -7.76
C SER A 4 -10.19 -13.66 -6.25
N HIS A 5 -9.85 -14.77 -5.58
CA HIS A 5 -9.58 -14.86 -4.15
C HIS A 5 -8.25 -14.16 -3.76
N THR A 6 -7.95 -13.00 -4.35
CA THR A 6 -6.76 -12.18 -4.08
C THR A 6 -7.07 -11.01 -3.13
N ARG A 7 -8.05 -11.18 -2.23
CA ARG A 7 -8.33 -10.22 -1.16
C ARG A 7 -7.69 -10.69 0.12
N THR A 8 -6.85 -9.84 0.70
CA THR A 8 -6.23 -10.10 2.00
C THR A 8 -7.26 -9.91 3.13
N TYR A 9 -6.94 -10.44 4.32
CA TYR A 9 -7.80 -10.38 5.50
C TYR A 9 -8.32 -8.95 5.78
N TRP A 10 -7.43 -7.96 5.75
CA TRP A 10 -7.79 -6.56 6.01
C TRP A 10 -8.59 -5.92 4.88
N GLN A 11 -8.46 -6.36 3.64
CA GLN A 11 -9.28 -5.85 2.54
C GLN A 11 -10.75 -6.23 2.72
N SER A 12 -11.01 -7.47 3.15
CA SER A 12 -12.36 -7.93 3.46
C SER A 12 -12.97 -7.15 4.62
N HIS A 13 -12.23 -7.01 5.72
CA HIS A 13 -12.67 -6.25 6.89
C HIS A 13 -12.94 -4.77 6.57
N LEU A 14 -12.08 -4.13 5.76
CA LEU A 14 -12.30 -2.76 5.30
C LEU A 14 -13.56 -2.62 4.46
N GLN A 15 -13.80 -3.57 3.55
CA GLN A 15 -15.00 -3.56 2.73
C GLN A 15 -16.26 -3.74 3.56
N GLU A 16 -16.26 -4.65 4.54
CA GLU A 16 -17.37 -4.83 5.48
C GLU A 16 -17.64 -3.55 6.26
N LEU A 17 -16.59 -2.89 6.78
CA LEU A 17 -16.74 -1.61 7.48
C LEU A 17 -17.35 -0.53 6.58
N CYS A 18 -16.90 -0.44 5.32
CA CYS A 18 -17.47 0.49 4.35
C CYS A 18 -18.96 0.20 4.11
N ALA A 19 -19.31 -1.07 3.94
CA ALA A 19 -20.70 -1.49 3.78
C ALA A 19 -21.56 -1.14 4.99
N SER A 20 -21.08 -1.40 6.21
CA SER A 20 -21.76 -1.04 7.46
C SER A 20 -21.97 0.47 7.60
N LYS A 21 -21.01 1.28 7.14
CA LYS A 21 -21.07 2.75 7.19
C LYS A 21 -21.75 3.38 5.96
N ARG A 22 -22.24 2.58 5.00
CA ARG A 22 -22.78 3.03 3.69
C ARG A 22 -21.82 3.94 2.91
N ILE A 23 -20.53 3.63 3.00
CA ILE A 23 -19.46 4.30 2.28
C ILE A 23 -19.19 3.49 0.99
N PRO A 24 -18.81 4.14 -0.13
CA PRO A 24 -18.37 3.44 -1.33
C PRO A 24 -17.24 2.45 -1.04
N SER A 25 -17.21 1.35 -1.81
CA SER A 25 -16.19 0.32 -1.69
C SER A 25 -14.77 0.90 -1.79
N PRO A 26 -13.82 0.40 -1.00
CA PRO A 26 -12.43 0.85 -1.05
C PRO A 26 -11.80 0.51 -2.40
N THR A 27 -11.08 1.46 -3.00
CA THR A 27 -10.24 1.23 -4.19
C THR A 27 -8.78 1.08 -3.79
N TYR A 28 -8.06 0.21 -4.49
CA TYR A 28 -6.66 -0.12 -4.21
C TYR A 28 -5.83 0.16 -5.45
N GLU A 29 -4.85 1.04 -5.32
CA GLU A 29 -3.85 1.30 -6.34
C GLU A 29 -2.51 0.82 -5.82
N VAL A 30 -1.86 -0.06 -6.58
CA VAL A 30 -0.54 -0.57 -6.23
C VAL A 30 0.48 0.06 -7.15
N TYR A 31 1.54 0.57 -6.53
CA TYR A 31 2.67 1.16 -7.22
C TYR A 31 3.86 0.21 -7.07
N GLU A 32 4.27 -0.38 -8.19
CA GLU A 32 5.51 -1.14 -8.26
C GLU A 32 6.68 -0.18 -8.50
N HIS A 33 7.67 -0.26 -7.61
CA HIS A 33 8.94 0.44 -7.66
C HIS A 33 10.00 -0.59 -8.06
N SER A 34 10.18 -0.74 -9.37
CA SER A 34 11.19 -1.59 -9.96
C SER A 34 12.45 -0.78 -10.27
N GLY A 35 13.46 -0.90 -9.40
CA GLY A 35 14.83 -0.45 -9.68
C GLY A 35 15.29 0.87 -9.07
N GLY A 36 16.32 0.77 -8.23
CA GLY A 36 17.37 1.79 -8.08
C GLY A 36 17.06 2.99 -7.18
N SER A 37 17.68 2.98 -6.00
CA SER A 37 17.76 4.08 -5.01
C SER A 37 16.54 4.25 -4.11
N ILE A 38 16.66 3.64 -2.93
CA ILE A 38 16.06 4.14 -1.68
C ILE A 38 16.33 5.66 -1.63
N PRO A 39 15.36 6.54 -1.33
CA PRO A 39 15.69 7.93 -1.00
C PRO A 39 16.53 7.91 0.28
N SER A 40 17.84 7.91 0.11
CA SER A 40 18.78 8.11 1.20
C SER A 40 18.63 9.58 1.62
N PRO A 41 18.64 9.90 2.92
CA PRO A 41 18.68 11.30 3.35
C PRO A 41 19.88 12.00 2.67
N PRO A 42 19.78 13.30 2.33
CA PRO A 42 20.85 13.99 1.61
C PRO A 42 22.10 14.03 2.47
N SER A 43 23.04 13.12 2.23
CA SER A 43 24.41 13.21 2.73
C SER A 43 25.30 13.66 1.57
N PRO A 44 26.14 14.70 1.75
CA PRO A 44 26.99 15.21 0.69
C PRO A 44 28.29 14.42 0.66
N ASP A 45 28.46 13.48 -0.28
CA ASP A 45 29.80 12.98 -0.62
C ASP A 45 29.87 12.45 -2.07
N PRO A 46 30.90 12.83 -2.87
CA PRO A 46 31.05 12.38 -4.25
C PRO A 46 31.83 11.06 -4.33
N GLY A 47 31.12 9.93 -4.25
CA GLY A 47 31.69 8.60 -4.50
C GLY A 47 31.01 7.85 -5.66
N PRO A 48 31.73 7.43 -6.72
CA PRO A 48 31.17 6.57 -7.76
C PRO A 48 31.26 5.11 -7.28
N SER A 49 30.21 4.59 -6.66
CA SER A 49 30.10 3.15 -6.38
C SER A 49 28.79 2.62 -6.94
N ALA A 50 28.82 2.36 -8.25
CA ALA A 50 27.80 1.59 -8.94
C ALA A 50 27.83 0.14 -8.42
N SER A 51 26.86 -0.20 -7.58
CA SER A 51 26.49 -1.59 -7.29
C SER A 51 25.14 -1.86 -7.94
N PRO A 52 25.03 -2.77 -8.93
CA PRO A 52 23.74 -3.13 -9.51
C PRO A 52 22.98 -3.99 -8.50
N HIS A 53 22.13 -3.38 -7.67
CA HIS A 53 21.16 -4.15 -6.90
C HIS A 53 20.11 -4.72 -7.86
N SER A 54 20.39 -5.94 -8.32
CA SER A 54 19.50 -6.78 -9.10
C SER A 54 18.08 -6.82 -8.51
N GLY A 55 17.12 -6.33 -9.28
CA GLY A 55 15.77 -6.92 -9.40
C GLY A 55 14.87 -6.99 -8.18
N GLN A 56 15.12 -6.25 -7.09
CA GLN A 56 14.16 -6.17 -5.99
C GLN A 56 13.07 -5.15 -6.33
N SER A 57 11.90 -5.65 -6.74
CA SER A 57 10.67 -4.87 -6.85
C SER A 57 10.11 -4.60 -5.45
N TRP A 58 9.80 -3.35 -5.19
CA TRP A 58 9.13 -2.91 -3.98
C TRP A 58 7.75 -2.38 -4.33
N TYR A 59 6.78 -2.56 -3.46
CA TYR A 59 5.38 -2.27 -3.71
C TYR A 59 4.87 -1.31 -2.64
N SER A 60 4.31 -0.18 -3.02
CA SER A 60 3.44 0.62 -2.16
C SER A 60 1.99 0.44 -2.59
N CYS A 61 1.07 0.73 -1.67
CA CYS A 61 -0.36 0.69 -1.99
C CYS A 61 -1.05 1.92 -1.42
N VAL A 62 -1.89 2.54 -2.24
CA VAL A 62 -2.80 3.61 -1.88
C VAL A 62 -4.21 3.04 -1.84
N VAL A 63 -4.91 3.30 -0.73
CA VAL A 63 -6.29 2.87 -0.53
C VAL A 63 -7.19 4.08 -0.41
N SER A 64 -8.14 4.21 -1.32
CA SER A 64 -9.05 5.36 -1.34
C SER A 64 -10.43 4.95 -0.84
N VAL A 65 -10.89 5.59 0.23
CA VAL A 65 -12.16 5.30 0.91
C VAL A 65 -12.83 6.58 1.38
N ALA A 66 -14.12 6.74 1.07
CA ALA A 66 -14.90 7.93 1.46
C ALA A 66 -14.28 9.27 1.02
N GLY A 67 -13.52 9.28 -0.10
CA GLY A 67 -12.78 10.46 -0.55
C GLY A 67 -11.51 10.77 0.26
N ARG A 68 -11.03 9.83 1.07
CA ARG A 68 -9.74 9.89 1.77
C ARG A 68 -8.80 8.84 1.21
N GLU A 69 -7.55 9.21 1.03
CA GLU A 69 -6.51 8.34 0.49
C GLU A 69 -5.54 7.94 1.60
N TYR A 70 -5.27 6.65 1.70
CA TYR A 70 -4.43 6.04 2.72
C TYR A 70 -3.29 5.28 2.04
N GLU A 71 -2.14 5.95 1.94
CA GLU A 71 -0.93 5.32 1.43
C GLU A 71 -0.18 4.58 2.55
N THR A 72 0.43 3.45 2.18
CA THR A 72 1.45 2.78 2.99
C THR A 72 2.65 3.71 3.24
N SER A 73 3.02 3.92 4.50
CA SER A 73 4.18 4.75 4.86
C SER A 73 5.53 4.16 4.41
N TYR A 74 5.57 2.90 3.98
CA TYR A 74 6.76 2.19 3.53
C TYR A 74 6.42 1.35 2.30
N VAL A 75 7.44 1.04 1.49
CA VAL A 75 7.34 0.09 0.39
C VAL A 75 7.62 -1.33 0.90
N TYR A 76 6.94 -2.34 0.35
CA TYR A 76 7.00 -3.74 0.77
C TYR A 76 7.53 -4.63 -0.35
N LYS A 77 8.22 -5.72 -0.01
CA LYS A 77 8.73 -6.67 -1.02
C LYS A 77 7.63 -7.45 -1.76
N ALA A 78 6.43 -7.49 -1.20
CA ALA A 78 5.29 -8.19 -1.77
C ALA A 78 4.10 -7.24 -1.89
N GLU A 79 3.48 -7.24 -3.07
CA GLU A 79 2.26 -6.48 -3.35
C GLU A 79 1.16 -6.74 -2.30
N GLU A 80 0.95 -8.01 -1.95
CA GLU A 80 -0.09 -8.42 -1.00
C GLU A 80 0.13 -7.81 0.39
N ASN A 81 1.38 -7.70 0.83
CA ASN A 81 1.72 -7.05 2.10
C ASN A 81 1.44 -5.55 2.04
N ALA A 82 1.74 -4.89 0.92
CA ALA A 82 1.44 -3.47 0.75
C ALA A 82 -0.08 -3.23 0.82
N LYS A 83 -0.85 -4.02 0.07
CA LYS A 83 -2.32 -3.97 0.09
C LYS A 83 -2.89 -4.21 1.49
N GLU A 84 -2.38 -5.22 2.20
CA GLU A 84 -2.83 -5.54 3.55
C GLU A 84 -2.57 -4.40 4.54
N LYS A 85 -1.39 -3.79 4.49
CA LYS A 85 -1.02 -2.68 5.40
C LYS A 85 -1.79 -1.41 5.10
N ALA A 86 -2.02 -1.10 3.82
CA ALA A 86 -2.86 0.01 3.41
C ALA A 86 -4.32 -0.19 3.85
N ALA A 87 -4.86 -1.39 3.64
CA ALA A 87 -6.21 -1.76 4.06
C ALA A 87 -6.39 -1.62 5.58
N LYS A 88 -5.43 -2.14 6.35
CA LYS A 88 -5.44 -2.02 7.82
C LYS A 88 -5.45 -0.55 8.25
N LYS A 89 -4.57 0.27 7.69
CA LYS A 89 -4.48 1.72 8.01
C LYS A 89 -5.79 2.44 7.71
N ALA A 90 -6.38 2.20 6.54
CA ALA A 90 -7.68 2.77 6.17
C ALA A 90 -8.80 2.29 7.11
N TYR A 91 -8.80 1.01 7.50
CA TYR A 91 -9.77 0.45 8.44
C TYR A 91 -9.66 1.13 9.81
N GLU A 92 -8.45 1.21 10.37
CA GLU A 92 -8.21 1.85 11.67
C GLU A 92 -8.63 3.33 11.64
N ALA A 93 -8.33 4.07 10.56
CA ALA A 93 -8.72 5.46 10.41
C ALA A 93 -10.24 5.64 10.30
N LEU A 94 -10.93 4.81 9.51
CA LEU A 94 -12.39 4.85 9.40
C LEU A 94 -13.09 4.43 10.68
N ASN A 95 -12.51 3.46 11.40
CA ASN A 95 -13.04 3.00 12.67
C ASN A 95 -12.86 4.07 13.75
N ALA A 96 -11.72 4.76 13.78
CA ALA A 96 -11.44 5.86 14.70
C ALA A 96 -12.25 7.14 14.42
N THR A 97 -12.82 7.29 13.23
CA THR A 97 -13.70 8.44 12.88
C THR A 97 -15.18 8.16 13.25
N THR A 98 -15.45 7.22 14.15
CA THR A 98 -16.79 6.89 14.67
C THR A 98 -16.93 7.40 16.10
#